data_AF-A0A7N2KMZ1-F1
#
_entry.id   AF-A0A7N2KMZ1-F1
#
_cell.length_a   1.000
_cell.length_b   1.000
_cell.length_c   1.000
_cell.angle_alpha   90.00
_cell.angle_beta   90.00
_cell.angle_gamma   90.00
#
_symmetry.space_group_name_H-M   'P 1'
#
loop_
_entity.id
_entity.type
_entity.pdbx_description
1 polymer ?
#
loop_
_entity_poly.entity_id
_entity_poly.type
_entity_poly.pdbx_seq_one_letter_code
_entity_poly.pdbx_strand_id
1 'polypeptide(L)'
;MFSVIATPTTTYLTNSLPLISNLKAAVSPLQIVEIITDYSSHYPSRDNGWTLMLPAYSISKVTLNAYTRILAKKFPNMCINCVHPGYVKTDINWNTGILTVEEGARGPVMLALLPDGGPNGCYFG
;
A
#
# COMPACT_ATOMS: atom_id res chain seq x y z
N MET A 1 8.50 -2.92 -2.87
CA MET A 1 7.59 -4.02 -2.49
C MET A 1 6.48 -3.46 -1.61
N PHE A 2 5.26 -3.26 -2.11
CA PHE A 2 4.13 -2.88 -1.23
C PHE A 2 3.59 -4.13 -0.55
N SER A 3 3.30 -4.03 0.75
CA SER A 3 2.72 -5.10 1.56
C SER A 3 1.37 -4.66 2.12
N VAL A 4 0.39 -5.56 2.06
CA VAL A 4 -0.87 -5.44 2.81
C VAL A 4 -0.68 -6.17 4.12
N ILE A 5 -1.00 -5.51 5.22
CA ILE A 5 -0.85 -6.08 6.55
C ILE A 5 -2.18 -5.95 7.27
N ALA A 6 -2.64 -7.08 7.80
CA ALA A 6 -3.90 -7.23 8.48
C ALA A 6 -3.62 -7.75 9.89
N THR A 7 -3.91 -6.93 10.90
CA THR A 7 -3.77 -7.34 12.30
C THR A 7 -5.16 -7.54 12.94
N PRO A 8 -5.39 -8.66 13.63
CA PRO A 8 -6.59 -8.84 14.43
C PRO A 8 -6.54 -7.96 15.66
N THR A 9 -7.73 -7.59 16.15
CA THR A 9 -7.85 -6.60 17.22
C THR A 9 -7.20 -7.10 18.54
N THR A 10 -7.50 -8.29 19.01
CA THR A 10 -7.00 -8.72 20.33
C THR A 10 -5.47 -8.94 20.37
N THR A 11 -4.66 -8.00 20.90
CA THR A 11 -3.53 -8.21 21.86
C THR A 11 -2.83 -6.88 22.28
N TYR A 12 -2.54 -6.79 23.59
CA TYR A 12 -1.92 -5.73 24.38
C TYR A 12 -0.54 -5.19 23.90
N LEU A 13 -0.39 -3.86 23.83
CA LEU A 13 0.65 -3.00 24.44
C LEU A 13 0.69 -1.61 23.77
N THR A 14 1.01 -0.58 24.56
CA THR A 14 0.67 0.84 24.37
C THR A 14 1.69 1.69 23.59
N ASN A 15 1.16 2.80 23.04
CA ASN A 15 1.74 4.14 22.79
C ASN A 15 2.20 4.54 21.37
N SER A 16 2.12 5.85 21.14
CA SER A 16 1.47 6.58 20.03
C SER A 16 2.40 7.49 19.23
N LEU A 17 2.19 7.68 17.91
CA LEU A 17 2.67 8.84 17.10
C LEU A 17 1.82 9.05 15.81
N PRO A 18 1.81 10.25 15.18
CA PRO A 18 0.70 10.75 14.34
C PRO A 18 0.82 10.55 12.82
N LEU A 19 -0.33 10.74 12.15
CA LEU A 19 -0.63 10.59 10.71
C LEU A 19 0.27 11.37 9.74
N ILE A 20 0.51 10.78 8.57
CA ILE A 20 0.75 11.52 7.31
C ILE A 20 -0.36 11.18 6.32
N SER A 21 -1.08 12.23 5.93
CA SER A 21 -2.14 12.28 4.95
C SER A 21 -1.62 12.13 3.52
N ASN A 22 -2.26 11.29 2.70
CA ASN A 22 -2.74 11.61 1.35
C ASN A 22 -3.22 10.35 0.62
N LEU A 23 -4.49 9.99 0.78
CA LEU A 23 -5.28 9.16 -0.16
C LEU A 23 -6.77 9.34 0.16
N LYS A 24 -7.34 10.44 -0.35
CA LYS A 24 -8.65 10.99 0.06
C LYS A 24 -9.90 10.37 -0.59
N ALA A 25 -9.82 9.39 -1.48
CA ALA A 25 -11.04 8.83 -2.09
C ALA A 25 -11.33 7.39 -1.63
N ALA A 26 -12.59 7.11 -1.29
CA ALA A 26 -13.09 5.76 -1.17
C ALA A 26 -12.94 5.05 -2.52
N VAL A 27 -12.40 3.82 -2.52
CA VAL A 27 -12.24 3.01 -3.74
C VAL A 27 -13.15 1.80 -3.66
N SER A 28 -14.06 1.68 -4.63
CA SER A 28 -14.98 0.55 -4.82
C SER A 28 -14.38 -0.47 -5.80
N PRO A 29 -14.90 -1.72 -5.87
CA PRO A 29 -14.48 -2.69 -6.87
C PRO A 29 -14.55 -2.17 -8.32
N LEU A 30 -15.54 -1.31 -8.61
CA LEU A 30 -15.69 -0.67 -9.92
C LEU A 30 -14.53 0.26 -10.25
N GLN A 31 -13.99 0.97 -9.25
CA GLN A 31 -12.85 1.85 -9.46
C GLN A 31 -11.54 1.08 -9.70
N ILE A 32 -11.41 -0.18 -9.23
CA ILE A 32 -10.28 -1.05 -9.63
C ILE A 32 -10.35 -1.37 -11.12
N VAL A 33 -11.55 -1.74 -11.60
CA VAL A 33 -11.77 -2.03 -13.02
C VAL A 33 -11.53 -0.77 -13.86
N GLU A 34 -11.97 0.39 -13.39
CA GLU A 34 -11.73 1.69 -14.04
C GLU A 34 -10.24 2.01 -14.18
N ILE A 35 -9.44 1.82 -13.11
CA ILE A 35 -7.98 2.02 -13.15
C ILE A 35 -7.30 1.10 -14.16
N ILE A 36 -7.69 -0.19 -14.20
CA ILE A 36 -7.14 -1.16 -15.15
C ILE A 36 -7.54 -0.81 -16.58
N THR A 37 -8.79 -0.39 -16.77
CA THR A 37 -9.35 -0.03 -18.08
C THR A 37 -8.70 1.24 -18.62
N ASP A 38 -8.57 2.29 -17.80
CA ASP A 38 -7.90 3.55 -18.14
C ASP A 38 -6.44 3.35 -18.54
N TYR A 39 -5.70 2.54 -17.78
CA TYR A 39 -4.34 2.18 -18.15
C TYR A 39 -4.32 1.45 -19.52
N SER A 40 -5.20 0.48 -19.72
CA SER A 40 -5.20 -0.36 -20.93
C SER A 40 -5.58 0.42 -22.19
N SER A 41 -6.49 1.40 -22.08
CA SER A 41 -6.94 2.22 -23.20
C SER A 41 -5.92 3.26 -23.65
N HIS A 42 -4.98 3.63 -22.78
CA HIS A 42 -4.04 4.70 -23.06
C HIS A 42 -2.56 4.29 -23.03
N TYR A 43 -2.27 2.99 -22.86
CA TYR A 43 -0.93 2.47 -23.09
C TYR A 43 -0.63 2.42 -24.60
N PRO A 44 0.55 2.87 -25.09
CA PRO A 44 1.72 3.37 -24.38
C PRO A 44 1.89 4.89 -24.56
N SER A 45 1.06 5.71 -23.94
CA SER A 45 1.24 7.18 -23.92
C SER A 45 1.66 7.65 -22.52
N ARG A 46 2.60 8.60 -22.47
CA ARG A 46 3.05 9.27 -21.21
C ARG A 46 2.09 10.39 -20.78
N ASP A 47 1.23 10.82 -21.70
CA ASP A 47 0.48 12.07 -21.63
C ASP A 47 -0.61 12.08 -20.55
N ASN A 48 -0.94 10.91 -20.02
CA ASN A 48 -1.90 10.67 -18.95
C ASN A 48 -1.25 10.38 -17.58
N GLY A 49 0.08 10.46 -17.47
CA GLY A 49 0.80 10.23 -16.22
C GLY A 49 1.12 8.77 -15.91
N TRP A 50 0.80 7.81 -16.80
CA TRP A 50 1.27 6.43 -16.63
C TRP A 50 2.77 6.33 -16.92
N THR A 51 3.51 5.70 -16.00
CA THR A 51 4.92 5.40 -16.25
C THR A 51 5.05 4.32 -17.31
N LEU A 52 5.88 4.57 -18.33
CA LEU A 52 6.29 3.55 -19.30
C LEU A 52 7.26 2.54 -18.70
N MET A 53 7.87 2.87 -17.55
CA MET A 53 8.79 1.98 -16.85
C MET A 53 8.00 1.13 -15.84
N LEU A 54 8.02 -0.20 -16.04
CA LEU A 54 7.36 -1.21 -15.20
C LEU A 54 5.83 -1.00 -15.01
N PRO A 55 5.06 -0.80 -16.08
CA PRO A 55 3.68 -0.39 -15.92
C PRO A 55 2.79 -1.45 -15.27
N ALA A 56 3.00 -2.74 -15.59
CA ALA A 56 2.28 -3.84 -14.95
C ALA A 56 2.49 -3.86 -13.42
N TYR A 57 3.70 -3.54 -12.97
CA TYR A 57 4.01 -3.40 -11.55
C TYR A 57 3.24 -2.22 -10.94
N SER A 58 3.26 -1.04 -11.60
CA SER A 58 2.56 0.15 -11.13
C SER A 58 1.05 -0.09 -10.98
N ILE A 59 0.40 -0.69 -11.99
CA ILE A 59 -1.04 -1.05 -11.92
C ILE A 59 -1.29 -2.03 -10.79
N SER A 60 -0.46 -3.08 -10.67
CA SER A 60 -0.59 -4.06 -9.60
C SER A 60 -0.57 -3.39 -8.23
N LYS A 61 0.28 -2.39 -8.02
CA LYS A 61 0.39 -1.66 -6.75
C LYS A 61 -0.75 -0.69 -6.51
N VAL A 62 -1.22 0.02 -7.54
CA VAL A 62 -2.42 0.86 -7.43
C VAL A 62 -3.66 0.00 -7.09
N THR A 63 -3.84 -1.12 -7.79
CA THR A 63 -4.92 -2.09 -7.54
C THR A 63 -4.85 -2.66 -6.11
N LEU A 64 -3.65 -2.96 -5.61
CA LEU A 64 -3.46 -3.44 -4.24
C LEU A 64 -3.88 -2.39 -3.20
N ASN A 65 -3.53 -1.11 -3.41
CA ASN A 65 -3.93 -0.01 -2.53
C ASN A 65 -5.45 0.19 -2.53
N ALA A 66 -6.09 0.09 -3.70
CA ALA A 66 -7.53 0.12 -3.83
C ALA A 66 -8.21 -1.03 -3.08
N TYR A 67 -7.72 -2.26 -3.27
CA TYR A 67 -8.28 -3.45 -2.65
C TYR A 67 -8.17 -3.42 -1.11
N THR A 68 -7.07 -2.89 -0.58
CA THR A 68 -6.87 -2.68 0.86
C THR A 68 -7.99 -1.84 1.49
N ARG A 69 -8.45 -0.79 0.79
CA ARG A 69 -9.57 0.05 1.27
C ARG A 69 -10.90 -0.69 1.24
N ILE A 70 -11.11 -1.55 0.25
CA ILE A 70 -12.30 -2.40 0.17
C ILE A 70 -12.32 -3.38 1.35
N LEU A 71 -11.18 -4.03 1.63
CA LEU A 71 -11.04 -4.95 2.75
C LEU A 71 -11.23 -4.25 4.09
N ALA A 72 -10.61 -3.10 4.30
CA ALA A 72 -10.75 -2.29 5.51
C ALA A 72 -12.22 -1.96 5.83
N LYS A 73 -13.02 -1.61 4.81
CA LYS A 73 -14.46 -1.37 4.97
C LYS A 73 -15.24 -2.64 5.28
N LYS A 74 -14.87 -3.77 4.66
CA LYS A 74 -15.55 -5.05 4.86
C LYS A 74 -15.25 -5.66 6.24
N PHE A 75 -14.07 -5.39 6.78
CA PHE A 75 -13.59 -5.93 8.05
C PHE A 75 -13.19 -4.79 9.00
N PRO A 76 -14.17 -4.09 9.61
CA PRO A 76 -13.88 -2.95 10.49
C PRO A 76 -13.13 -3.33 11.78
N ASN A 77 -13.17 -4.60 12.17
CA ASN A 77 -12.46 -5.15 13.34
C ASN A 77 -11.05 -5.67 13.01
N MET A 78 -10.44 -5.17 11.93
CA MET A 78 -9.06 -5.49 11.55
C MET A 78 -8.38 -4.21 11.09
N CYS A 79 -7.10 -4.04 11.41
CA CYS A 79 -6.31 -2.96 10.83
C CYS A 79 -5.68 -3.45 9.52
N ILE A 80 -6.26 -3.07 8.38
CA ILE A 80 -5.83 -3.50 7.04
C ILE A 80 -5.24 -2.31 6.30
N ASN A 81 -3.92 -2.29 6.09
CA ASN A 81 -3.21 -1.14 5.55
C ASN A 81 -2.16 -1.54 4.50
N CYS A 82 -1.78 -0.58 3.66
CA CYS A 82 -0.65 -0.67 2.73
C CYS A 82 0.54 0.16 3.22
N VAL A 83 1.76 -0.32 2.94
CA VAL A 83 2.99 0.46 3.14
C VAL A 83 3.95 0.32 1.97
N HIS A 84 4.61 1.43 1.63
CA HIS A 84 5.76 1.48 0.76
C HIS A 84 7.05 1.49 1.61
N PRO A 85 7.91 0.46 1.51
CA PRO A 85 9.08 0.29 2.38
C PRO A 85 10.29 1.14 1.95
N GLY A 86 10.10 2.05 0.99
CA GLY A 86 11.20 2.76 0.34
C GLY A 86 11.94 1.91 -0.70
N TYR A 87 13.09 2.42 -1.15
CA TYR A 87 13.94 1.76 -2.16
C TYR A 87 14.99 0.86 -1.49
N VAL A 88 14.58 -0.38 -1.21
CA VAL A 88 15.32 -1.37 -0.40
C VAL A 88 16.26 -2.21 -1.25
N LYS A 89 17.49 -2.45 -0.77
CA LYS A 89 18.47 -3.35 -1.38
C LYS A 89 17.99 -4.80 -1.30
N THR A 90 17.44 -5.31 -2.40
CA THR A 90 16.94 -6.69 -2.49
C THR A 90 17.19 -7.23 -3.90
N ASP A 91 16.98 -8.53 -4.10
CA ASP A 91 17.15 -9.14 -5.43
C ASP A 91 16.20 -8.56 -6.49
N ILE A 92 15.04 -8.00 -6.10
CA ILE A 92 14.07 -7.41 -7.04
C ILE A 92 14.63 -6.22 -7.83
N ASN A 93 15.63 -5.54 -7.26
CA ASN A 93 16.29 -4.38 -7.87
C ASN A 93 17.79 -4.59 -7.99
N TRP A 94 18.25 -5.84 -8.07
CA TRP A 94 19.68 -6.20 -8.16
C TRP A 94 20.52 -5.54 -7.08
N ASN A 95 19.97 -5.42 -5.85
CA ASN A 95 20.62 -4.80 -4.71
C ASN A 95 21.04 -3.33 -4.91
N THR A 96 20.39 -2.61 -5.82
CA THR A 96 20.66 -1.19 -6.11
C THR A 96 19.91 -0.21 -5.20
N GLY A 97 19.14 -0.70 -4.24
CA GLY A 97 18.44 0.11 -3.23
C GLY A 97 19.35 1.03 -2.42
N ILE A 98 18.78 2.07 -1.81
CA ILE A 98 19.52 2.93 -0.86
C ILE A 98 19.35 2.46 0.59
N LEU A 99 18.21 1.82 0.90
CA LEU A 99 17.90 1.31 2.23
C LEU A 99 18.35 -0.14 2.40
N THR A 100 18.75 -0.50 3.61
CA THR A 100 18.93 -1.90 4.03
C THR A 100 17.58 -2.62 4.17
N VAL A 101 17.62 -3.97 4.20
CA VAL A 101 16.42 -4.78 4.41
C VAL A 101 15.75 -4.46 5.75
N GLU A 102 16.56 -4.26 6.78
CA GLU A 102 16.12 -3.92 8.14
C GLU A 102 15.40 -2.56 8.16
N GLU A 103 15.93 -1.55 7.47
CA GLU A 103 15.29 -0.24 7.35
C GLU A 103 13.96 -0.31 6.60
N GLY A 104 13.93 -1.05 5.48
CA GLY A 104 12.71 -1.26 4.70
C GLY A 104 11.62 -2.04 5.43
N ALA A 105 12.01 -2.95 6.33
CA ALA A 105 11.08 -3.78 7.09
C ALA A 105 10.36 -3.00 8.21
N ARG A 106 10.89 -1.86 8.66
CA ARG A 106 10.33 -1.09 9.80
C ARG A 106 8.85 -0.73 9.61
N GLY A 107 8.50 -0.17 8.45
CA GLY A 107 7.12 0.23 8.14
C GLY A 107 6.14 -0.96 8.19
N PRO A 108 6.40 -2.04 7.42
CA PRO A 108 5.65 -3.29 7.51
C PRO A 108 5.50 -3.82 8.94
N VAL A 109 6.59 -3.94 9.69
CA VAL A 109 6.56 -4.45 11.07
C VAL A 109 5.73 -3.55 11.98
N MET A 110 5.84 -2.22 11.84
CA MET A 110 5.03 -1.28 12.61
C MET A 110 3.53 -1.44 12.32
N LEU A 111 3.14 -1.63 11.06
CA LEU A 111 1.74 -1.89 10.71
C LEU A 111 1.25 -3.25 11.22
N ALA A 112 2.12 -4.25 11.26
CA ALA A 112 1.83 -5.58 11.80
C ALA A 112 1.67 -5.60 13.33
N LEU A 113 2.09 -4.52 13.99
CA LEU A 113 2.02 -4.35 15.43
C LEU A 113 1.08 -3.19 15.82
N LEU A 114 0.25 -2.71 14.90
CA LEU A 114 -0.71 -1.65 15.20
C LEU A 114 -1.66 -2.09 16.33
N PRO A 115 -1.94 -1.19 17.29
CA PRO A 115 -2.91 -1.47 18.33
C PRO A 115 -4.33 -1.44 17.78
N ASP A 116 -5.25 -1.87 18.62
CA ASP A 116 -6.67 -1.74 18.40
C ASP A 116 -7.16 -0.34 18.14
N GLY A 117 -8.10 -0.24 17.21
CA GLY A 117 -8.58 1.05 16.73
C GLY A 117 -7.51 1.86 16.00
N GLY A 118 -6.37 1.24 15.65
CA GLY A 118 -5.35 1.85 14.81
C GLY A 118 -5.87 2.22 13.42
N PRO A 119 -5.05 2.91 12.60
CA PRO A 119 -5.42 3.25 11.24
C PRO A 119 -5.89 2.02 10.45
N ASN A 120 -6.93 2.18 9.64
CA ASN A 120 -7.48 1.11 8.81
C ASN A 120 -7.82 1.66 7.42
N GLY A 121 -7.44 0.93 6.36
CA GLY A 121 -7.61 1.36 4.97
C GLY A 121 -6.65 2.46 4.53
N CYS A 122 -5.53 2.62 5.24
CA CYS A 122 -4.54 3.66 4.98
C CYS A 122 -3.38 3.17 4.11
N TYR A 123 -2.66 4.14 3.54
CA TYR A 123 -1.40 3.96 2.83
C TYR A 123 -0.32 4.78 3.53
N PHE A 124 0.85 4.18 3.74
CA PHE A 124 2.03 4.78 4.34
C PHE A 124 3.20 4.68 3.37
N GLY A 125 4.06 5.68 3.28
CA GLY A 125 5.21 5.66 2.37
C GLY A 125 6.39 6.50 2.82
#